data_AF-A0A496P9T5-F1
#
_entry.id   AF-A0A496P9T5-F1
#
_cell.length_a   1.000
_cell.length_b   1.000
_cell.length_c   1.000
_cell.angle_alpha   90.00
_cell.angle_beta   90.00
_cell.angle_gamma   90.00
#
_symmetry.space_group_name_H-M   'P 1'
#
loop_
_entity.id
_entity.type
_entity.pdbx_description
1 polymer ?
#
loop_
_entity_poly.entity_id
_entity_poly.type
_entity_poly.pdbx_seq_one_letter_code
_entity_poly.pdbx_strand_id
1 'polypeptide(L)'
;MDKQRIIQESVPGKQVTLAHVLANPKRDLYSKLGLDSEGRSAIGILTITPGEAAIIAADMASKAANVHIEFIDRFSGAVLISGDVSSVEVSLTNVLQGFSELLQFSVVSLTRS
;
A
#
# COMPACT_ATOMS: atom_id res chain seq x y z
N MET A 1 -26.42 -24.70 28.05
CA MET A 1 -25.47 -25.23 27.04
C MET A 1 -24.13 -24.59 27.33
N ASP A 2 -23.12 -25.38 27.68
CA ASP A 2 -21.77 -24.87 27.90
C ASP A 2 -21.13 -24.46 26.57
N LYS A 3 -20.38 -23.34 26.58
CA LYS A 3 -19.65 -22.86 25.40
C LYS A 3 -18.49 -23.83 25.10
N GLN A 4 -18.49 -24.40 23.90
CA GLN A 4 -17.39 -25.20 23.39
C GLN A 4 -16.12 -24.32 23.31
N ARG A 5 -15.06 -24.71 24.02
CA ARG A 5 -13.75 -24.04 23.95
C ARG A 5 -12.90 -24.73 22.89
N ILE A 6 -12.38 -23.95 21.95
CA ILE A 6 -11.48 -24.41 20.88
C ILE A 6 -10.21 -23.56 20.99
N ILE A 7 -9.05 -24.20 20.90
CA ILE A 7 -7.76 -23.51 20.76
C ILE A 7 -7.55 -23.26 19.28
N GLN A 8 -7.32 -22.01 18.90
CA GLN A 8 -7.03 -21.61 17.53
C GLN A 8 -5.74 -20.81 17.50
N GLU A 9 -4.74 -21.34 16.80
CA GLU A 9 -3.53 -20.61 16.47
C GLU A 9 -3.79 -19.80 15.21
N SER A 10 -3.53 -18.50 15.26
CA SER A 10 -3.72 -17.58 14.14
C SER A 10 -2.36 -17.10 13.65
N VAL A 11 -2.11 -17.27 12.35
CA VAL A 11 -0.93 -16.76 11.67
C VAL A 11 -1.36 -15.77 10.59
N PRO A 12 -0.59 -14.68 10.36
CA PRO A 12 -0.92 -13.76 9.29
C PRO A 12 -0.73 -14.43 7.93
N GLY A 13 -1.70 -14.23 7.03
CA GLY A 13 -1.52 -14.57 5.62
C GLY A 13 -0.52 -13.63 4.93
N LYS A 14 -0.11 -13.98 3.72
CA LYS A 14 0.70 -13.12 2.83
C LYS A 14 -0.19 -12.54 1.73
N GLN A 15 -0.70 -11.34 1.93
CA GLN A 15 -1.66 -10.74 1.02
C GLN A 15 -1.50 -9.23 0.90
N VAL A 16 -1.61 -8.70 -0.32
CA VAL A 16 -1.90 -7.29 -0.57
C VAL A 16 -3.40 -7.17 -0.80
N THR A 17 -4.11 -6.52 0.12
CA THR A 17 -5.58 -6.43 0.12
C THR A 17 -6.11 -5.17 -0.57
N LEU A 18 -5.27 -4.14 -0.70
CA LEU A 18 -5.59 -2.91 -1.40
C LEU A 18 -4.35 -2.40 -2.14
N ALA A 19 -4.54 -1.99 -3.39
CA ALA A 19 -3.59 -1.20 -4.17
C ALA A 19 -4.39 -0.21 -5.01
N HIS A 20 -4.36 1.06 -4.63
CA HIS A 20 -5.23 2.08 -5.20
C HIS A 20 -4.49 3.37 -5.52
N VAL A 21 -4.76 3.94 -6.68
CA VAL A 21 -4.28 5.26 -7.10
C VAL A 21 -5.42 6.27 -6.98
N LEU A 22 -5.20 7.33 -6.22
CA LEU A 22 -6.03 8.53 -6.21
C LEU A 22 -5.42 9.53 -7.18
N ALA A 23 -6.00 9.70 -8.37
CA ALA A 23 -5.53 10.66 -9.36
C ALA A 23 -6.18 12.03 -9.15
N ASN A 24 -5.35 13.08 -9.07
CA ASN A 24 -5.75 14.45 -8.80
C ASN A 24 -6.72 14.59 -7.60
N PRO A 25 -6.37 14.07 -6.41
CA PRO A 25 -7.23 14.21 -5.25
C PRO A 25 -7.44 15.69 -4.90
N LYS A 26 -8.59 15.98 -4.29
CA LYS A 26 -8.89 17.34 -3.84
C LYS A 26 -7.84 17.81 -2.84
N ARG A 27 -7.49 19.11 -2.89
CA ARG A 27 -6.47 19.69 -1.99
C ARG A 27 -6.76 19.47 -0.50
N ASP A 28 -8.04 19.43 -0.11
CA ASP A 28 -8.43 19.15 1.28
C ASP A 28 -8.11 17.72 1.73
N LEU A 29 -7.96 16.77 0.80
CA LEU A 29 -7.54 15.42 1.13
C LEU A 29 -6.06 15.36 1.49
N TYR A 30 -5.20 16.07 0.74
CA TYR A 30 -3.77 16.18 1.06
C TYR A 30 -3.57 16.72 2.48
N SER A 31 -4.24 17.82 2.84
CA SER A 31 -4.10 18.42 4.17
C SER A 31 -4.59 17.50 5.29
N LYS A 32 -5.68 16.75 5.08
CA LYS A 32 -6.19 15.76 6.05
C LYS A 32 -5.23 14.58 6.25
N LEU A 33 -4.44 14.26 5.24
CA LEU A 33 -3.40 13.23 5.30
C LEU A 33 -2.05 13.77 5.82
N GLY A 34 -1.97 15.06 6.14
CA GLY A 34 -0.72 15.70 6.57
C GLY A 34 0.30 15.88 5.44
N LEU A 35 -0.16 15.87 4.18
CA LEU A 35 0.68 15.97 2.99
C LEU A 35 0.63 17.37 2.39
N ASP A 36 1.75 17.79 1.81
CA ASP A 36 1.76 18.94 0.93
C ASP A 36 1.22 18.55 -0.47
N SER A 37 0.39 19.42 -1.04
CA SER A 37 -0.12 19.24 -2.39
C SER A 37 0.83 19.76 -3.47
N GLU A 38 1.87 20.54 -3.10
CA GLU A 38 2.80 21.09 -4.07
C GLU A 38 3.60 19.97 -4.77
N GLY A 39 3.62 20.06 -6.11
CA GLY A 39 4.37 19.14 -6.98
C GLY A 39 3.80 17.72 -7.11
N ARG A 40 2.67 17.40 -6.45
CA ARG A 40 2.10 16.04 -6.44
C ARG A 40 0.71 16.04 -7.09
N SER A 41 0.47 15.07 -7.97
CA SER A 41 -0.83 14.91 -8.63
C SER A 41 -1.50 13.57 -8.35
N ALA A 42 -0.87 12.68 -7.58
CA ALA A 42 -1.46 11.43 -7.15
C ALA A 42 -1.02 10.98 -5.76
N ILE A 43 -1.85 10.12 -5.15
CA ILE A 43 -1.56 9.38 -3.93
C ILE A 43 -1.77 7.89 -4.22
N GLY A 44 -0.79 7.06 -3.88
CA GLY A 44 -0.91 5.61 -3.89
C GLY A 44 -1.14 5.07 -2.49
N ILE A 45 -2.08 4.14 -2.35
CA ILE A 45 -2.43 3.50 -1.08
C ILE A 45 -2.26 1.99 -1.20
N LEU A 46 -1.54 1.40 -0.25
CA LEU A 46 -1.44 -0.05 -0.07
C LEU A 46 -1.95 -0.48 1.30
N THR A 47 -2.53 -1.67 1.36
CA THR A 47 -2.77 -2.39 2.61
C THR A 47 -2.26 -3.82 2.47
N ILE A 48 -1.40 -4.23 3.40
CA ILE A 48 -0.57 -5.43 3.29
C ILE A 48 -0.65 -6.23 4.58
N THR A 49 -0.69 -7.55 4.46
CA THR A 49 -0.54 -8.50 5.57
C THR A 49 0.57 -9.50 5.21
N PRO A 50 1.53 -9.78 6.10
CA PRO A 50 1.74 -9.17 7.42
C PRO A 50 2.22 -7.71 7.31
N GLY A 51 2.03 -6.94 8.39
CA GLY A 51 2.25 -5.48 8.39
C GLY A 51 3.71 -5.08 8.13
N GLU A 52 4.67 -5.91 8.53
CA GLU A 52 6.11 -5.66 8.33
C GLU A 52 6.49 -5.60 6.85
N ALA A 53 5.71 -6.24 5.97
CA ALA A 53 5.93 -6.17 4.54
C ALA A 53 5.67 -4.76 3.96
N ALA A 54 5.04 -3.85 4.71
CA ALA A 54 4.91 -2.43 4.35
C ALA A 54 6.27 -1.76 4.10
N ILE A 55 7.31 -2.14 4.85
CA ILE A 55 8.67 -1.61 4.69
C ILE A 55 9.24 -2.04 3.33
N ILE A 56 8.99 -3.28 2.94
CA ILE A 56 9.46 -3.85 1.66
C ILE A 56 8.73 -3.19 0.49
N ALA A 57 7.41 -3.00 0.61
CA ALA A 57 6.62 -2.32 -0.41
C ALA A 57 7.09 -0.88 -0.64
N ALA A 58 7.40 -0.14 0.43
CA ALA A 58 7.90 1.22 0.31
C ALA A 58 9.28 1.29 -0.39
N ASP A 59 10.20 0.39 -0.03
CA ASP A 59 11.50 0.26 -0.71
C ASP A 59 11.34 -0.04 -2.21
N MET A 60 10.52 -1.03 -2.56
CA MET A 60 10.23 -1.37 -3.96
C MET A 60 9.61 -0.18 -4.71
N ALA A 61 8.60 0.48 -4.12
CA ALA A 61 7.92 1.62 -4.74
C ALA A 61 8.88 2.77 -5.05
N SER A 62 9.77 3.11 -4.11
CA SER A 62 10.76 4.20 -4.26
C SER A 62 11.82 3.93 -5.33
N LYS A 63 12.09 2.66 -5.64
CA LYS A 63 13.04 2.25 -6.69
C LYS A 63 12.40 2.14 -8.08
N ALA A 64 11.08 2.01 -8.13
CA ALA A 64 10.34 1.78 -9.37
C ALA A 64 10.10 3.06 -10.19
N ALA A 65 9.82 4.18 -9.53
CA ALA A 65 9.56 5.47 -10.17
C ALA A 65 9.83 6.64 -9.22
N ASN A 66 9.68 7.88 -9.71
CA ASN A 66 9.88 9.09 -8.93
C ASN A 66 8.67 9.34 -8.00
N VAL A 67 8.62 8.61 -6.89
CA VAL A 67 7.60 8.73 -5.85
C VAL A 67 8.21 9.09 -4.50
N HIS A 68 7.44 9.79 -3.68
CA HIS A 68 7.77 10.06 -2.28
C HIS A 68 7.05 9.07 -1.38
N ILE A 69 7.77 8.51 -0.41
CA ILE A 69 7.16 7.75 0.68
C ILE A 69 6.64 8.76 1.69
N GLU A 70 5.32 8.85 1.83
CA GLU A 70 4.68 9.78 2.75
C GLU A 70 4.40 9.15 4.11
N PHE A 71 4.09 7.86 4.13
CA PHE A 71 3.79 7.13 5.35
C PHE A 71 4.03 5.63 5.21
N ILE A 72 4.61 5.01 6.24
CA ILE A 72 4.73 3.56 6.39
C ILE A 72 4.26 3.20 7.79
N ASP A 73 3.25 2.34 7.90
CA ASP A 73 2.82 1.74 9.15
C ASP A 73 3.01 0.23 9.12
N ARG A 74 4.07 -0.22 9.81
CA ARG A 74 4.41 -1.64 9.92
C ARG A 74 3.50 -2.43 10.86
N PHE A 75 2.61 -1.78 11.59
CA PHE A 75 1.65 -2.44 12.49
C PHE A 75 0.34 -2.73 11.77
N SER A 76 -0.20 -1.75 11.04
CA SER A 76 -1.41 -1.94 10.22
C SER A 76 -1.13 -2.50 8.83
N GLY A 77 0.10 -2.38 8.33
CA GLY A 77 0.48 -2.73 6.96
C GLY A 77 0.09 -1.69 5.91
N ALA A 78 -0.19 -0.46 6.33
CA ALA A 78 -0.55 0.64 5.44
C ALA A 78 0.70 1.34 4.88
N VAL A 79 0.69 1.66 3.59
CA VAL A 79 1.71 2.49 2.93
C VAL A 79 1.02 3.56 2.10
N LEU A 80 1.46 4.81 2.25
CA LEU A 80 1.07 5.91 1.37
C LEU A 80 2.31 6.41 0.63
N ILE A 81 2.17 6.50 -0.69
CA ILE A 81 3.14 7.14 -1.58
C ILE A 81 2.49 8.31 -2.33
N SER A 82 3.28 9.26 -2.79
CA SER A 82 2.80 10.36 -3.62
C SER A 82 3.74 10.63 -4.79
N GLY A 83 3.25 11.31 -5.81
CA GLY A 83 4.04 11.64 -7.00
C GLY A 83 3.16 12.16 -8.12
N ASP A 84 3.65 12.11 -9.35
CA ASP A 84 2.77 12.21 -10.50
C ASP A 84 1.98 10.91 -10.69
N VAL A 85 0.83 11.00 -11.37
CA VAL A 85 -0.08 9.86 -11.61
C VAL A 85 0.65 8.65 -12.21
N SER A 86 1.51 8.87 -13.21
CA SER A 86 2.20 7.78 -13.90
C SER A 86 3.24 7.11 -13.00
N SER A 87 4.01 7.90 -12.25
CA SER A 87 4.98 7.37 -11.29
C SER A 87 4.31 6.53 -10.20
N VAL A 88 3.17 6.99 -9.66
CA VAL A 88 2.42 6.23 -8.65
C VAL A 88 1.86 4.92 -9.23
N GLU A 89 1.28 4.94 -10.44
CA GLU A 89 0.78 3.74 -11.11
C GLU A 89 1.90 2.71 -11.37
N VAL A 90 3.05 3.17 -11.86
CA VAL A 90 4.23 2.31 -12.10
C VAL A 90 4.74 1.72 -10.79
N SER A 91 4.88 2.53 -9.74
CA SER A 91 5.34 2.08 -8.43
C SER A 91 4.42 1.03 -7.83
N LEU A 92 3.09 1.24 -7.83
CA LEU A 92 2.15 0.25 -7.28
C LEU A 92 2.11 -1.03 -8.11
N THR A 93 2.20 -0.93 -9.45
CA THR A 93 2.26 -2.11 -10.33
C THR A 93 3.52 -2.94 -10.04
N ASN A 94 4.67 -2.28 -9.89
CA ASN A 94 5.93 -2.95 -9.58
C ASN A 94 5.90 -3.62 -8.20
N VAL A 95 5.31 -2.97 -7.19
CA VAL A 95 5.11 -3.57 -5.87
C VAL A 95 4.23 -4.82 -5.97
N LEU A 96 3.07 -4.74 -6.65
CA LEU A 96 2.18 -5.88 -6.80
C LEU A 96 2.87 -7.06 -7.49
N GLN A 97 3.65 -6.78 -8.53
CA GLN A 97 4.42 -7.79 -9.25
C GLN A 97 5.52 -8.41 -8.38
N GLY A 98 6.34 -7.59 -7.70
CA GLY A 98 7.38 -8.08 -6.79
C GLY A 98 6.81 -8.92 -5.65
N PHE A 99 5.66 -8.52 -5.11
CA PHE A 99 4.97 -9.26 -4.06
C PHE A 99 4.43 -10.60 -4.56
N SER A 100 3.80 -10.64 -5.74
CA SER A 100 3.25 -11.89 -6.28
C SER A 100 4.33 -12.85 -6.78
N GLU A 101 5.36 -12.35 -7.49
CA GLU A 101 6.36 -13.19 -8.15
C GLU A 101 7.53 -13.58 -7.23
N LEU A 102 8.06 -12.62 -6.46
CA LEU A 102 9.25 -12.87 -5.62
C LEU A 102 8.88 -13.38 -4.24
N LEU A 103 7.90 -12.73 -3.61
CA LEU A 103 7.51 -13.03 -2.23
C LEU A 103 6.29 -13.96 -2.14
N GLN A 104 5.68 -14.33 -3.27
CA GLN A 104 4.54 -15.25 -3.36
C GLN A 104 3.35 -14.81 -2.48
N PHE A 105 3.00 -13.53 -2.52
CA PHE A 105 1.79 -12.98 -1.91
C PHE A 105 0.59 -13.19 -2.84
N SER A 106 -0.59 -13.37 -2.25
CA SER A 106 -1.83 -13.12 -2.97
C SER A 106 -2.01 -11.62 -3.15
N VAL A 107 -2.31 -11.15 -4.36
CA VAL A 107 -2.40 -9.70 -4.64
C VAL A 107 -3.72 -9.37 -5.32
N VAL A 108 -4.24 -8.18 -5.04
CA VAL A 108 -5.38 -7.59 -5.75
C VAL A 108 -4.93 -6.95 -7.07
N SER A 109 -5.88 -6.67 -7.95
CA SER A 109 -5.65 -5.81 -9.11
C SER A 109 -5.46 -4.35 -8.68
N LEU A 110 -4.64 -3.61 -9.41
CA LEU A 110 -4.53 -2.17 -9.26
C LEU A 110 -5.89 -1.51 -9.57
N THR A 111 -6.31 -0.58 -8.71
CA THR A 111 -7.53 0.20 -8.88
C THR A 111 -7.21 1.70 -8.89
N ARG A 112 -8.14 2.51 -9.43
CA ARG A 112 -7.91 3.95 -9.64
C ARG A 112 -9.20 4.74 -9.45
N SER A 113 -9.10 5.96 -8.91
CA SER A 113 -10.16 6.96 -8.89
C SER A 113 -9.67 8.36 -9.24
#